data_AF-A0A519T9N7-F1
#
_entry.id   AF-A0A519T9N7-F1
#
_cell.length_a   1.000
_cell.length_b   1.000
_cell.length_c   1.000
_cell.angle_alpha   90.00
_cell.angle_beta   90.00
_cell.angle_gamma   90.00
#
_symmetry.space_group_name_H-M   'P 1'
#
loop_
_entity.id
_entity.type
_entity.pdbx_description
1 polymer ?
#
loop_
_entity_poly.entity_id
_entity_poly.type
_entity_poly.pdbx_seq_one_letter_code
_entity_poly.pdbx_strand_id
1 'polypeptide(L)'
;ATHRARYGRREQLELEEPVELETTGEQQEDESPAVATGLRWLVGGLLLLSFVQITIGTQVREQVDLIAAASHYASRSTWVDQLGSVFESHRTLAALLVLANVVVGYLLWQLDEPVVKRLLTWVGSLLLLETVAGISLAAFGLPALVQPVHLTVATLLFGAQFLLLLALRRLGRSIPAQLATEASSASA
;
A
#
# COMPACT_ATOMS: atom_id res chain seq x y z
N ALA A 1 20.63 -65.05 58.86
CA ALA A 1 19.20 -65.25 59.16
C ALA A 1 18.42 -64.06 58.58
N THR A 2 18.12 -63.98 57.28
CA THR A 2 16.98 -64.56 56.54
C THR A 2 15.61 -64.34 57.18
N HIS A 3 14.87 -63.33 56.69
CA HIS A 3 13.44 -63.48 56.44
C HIS A 3 13.03 -62.59 55.27
N ARG A 4 12.92 -63.19 54.07
CA ARG A 4 12.14 -62.65 52.95
C ARG A 4 10.69 -63.03 53.20
N ALA A 5 9.76 -62.09 52.97
CA ALA A 5 8.38 -62.43 52.68
C ALA A 5 8.02 -61.79 51.33
N ARG A 6 7.73 -62.65 50.34
CA ARG A 6 7.23 -62.29 49.02
C ARG A 6 6.14 -63.30 48.67
N TYR A 7 4.90 -62.84 48.57
CA TYR A 7 3.73 -63.49 47.96
C TYR A 7 2.67 -62.37 47.84
N GLY A 8 1.92 -62.13 46.76
CA GLY A 8 1.77 -62.68 45.41
C GLY A 8 0.66 -61.84 44.74
N ARG A 9 0.90 -61.21 43.59
CA ARG A 9 0.33 -61.50 42.26
C ARG A 9 -1.20 -61.71 42.19
N ARG A 10 -1.86 -60.82 41.42
CA ARG A 10 -3.13 -60.88 40.63
C ARG A 10 -3.87 -59.54 40.83
N GLU A 11 -4.41 -58.81 39.87
CA GLU A 11 -4.77 -58.99 38.45
C GLU A 11 -4.86 -57.59 37.80
N GLN A 12 -4.86 -57.56 36.47
CA GLN A 12 -4.86 -56.38 35.61
C GLN A 12 -6.05 -55.45 35.86
N LEU A 13 -5.78 -54.15 35.93
CA LEU A 13 -6.64 -53.10 35.37
C LEU A 13 -5.69 -52.15 34.65
N GLU A 14 -5.43 -52.50 33.39
CA GLU A 14 -5.15 -51.52 32.35
C GLU A 14 -6.25 -50.45 32.35
N LEU A 15 -5.94 -49.32 31.72
CA LEU A 15 -6.84 -48.22 31.37
C LEU A 15 -7.05 -47.21 32.49
N GLU A 16 -6.10 -46.27 32.61
CA GLU A 16 -6.37 -44.87 32.21
C GLU A 16 -5.03 -44.28 31.76
N GLU A 17 -4.68 -44.47 30.48
CA GLU A 17 -3.76 -43.51 29.84
C GLU A 17 -4.45 -42.15 29.94
N PRO A 18 -3.78 -41.10 30.47
CA PRO A 18 -4.35 -39.76 30.36
C PRO A 18 -4.46 -39.49 28.87
N VAL A 19 -5.69 -39.38 28.38
CA VAL A 19 -6.01 -38.95 27.02
C VAL A 19 -5.22 -37.68 26.78
N GLU A 20 -4.15 -37.81 26.00
CA GLU A 20 -3.43 -36.70 25.42
C GLU A 20 -4.47 -36.04 24.52
N LEU A 21 -5.09 -35.00 25.06
CA LEU A 21 -5.90 -34.10 24.27
C LEU A 21 -4.94 -33.50 23.27
N GLU A 22 -4.85 -34.15 22.11
CA GLU A 22 -4.52 -33.52 20.86
C GLU A 22 -5.55 -32.39 20.73
N THR A 23 -5.23 -31.26 21.35
CA THR A 23 -5.86 -30.00 21.04
C THR A 23 -5.49 -29.84 19.59
N THR A 24 -6.40 -30.24 18.70
CA THR A 24 -6.32 -30.01 17.27
C THR A 24 -5.96 -28.54 17.18
N GLY A 25 -4.68 -28.29 16.93
CA GLY A 25 -4.13 -26.94 16.88
C GLY A 25 -5.08 -26.23 15.95
N GLU A 26 -5.73 -25.20 16.46
CA GLU A 26 -6.57 -24.32 15.67
C GLU A 26 -5.80 -24.14 14.38
N GLN A 27 -6.36 -24.66 13.29
CA GLN A 27 -5.80 -24.45 11.98
C GLN A 27 -5.83 -22.94 11.83
N GLN A 28 -4.71 -22.31 12.12
CA GLN A 28 -4.40 -20.98 11.69
C GLN A 28 -4.17 -21.13 10.20
N GLU A 29 -5.29 -21.35 9.49
CA GLU A 29 -5.37 -21.35 8.05
C GLU A 29 -4.82 -19.99 7.61
N ASP A 30 -3.57 -20.01 7.19
CA ASP A 30 -3.02 -19.46 5.94
C ASP A 30 -3.81 -18.38 5.17
N GLU A 31 -4.54 -17.51 5.86
CA GLU A 31 -5.23 -16.33 5.29
C GLU A 31 -4.21 -15.18 5.06
N SER A 32 -3.06 -15.25 5.73
CA SER A 32 -1.97 -14.26 5.70
C SER A 32 -1.39 -13.99 4.30
N PRO A 33 -1.08 -14.98 3.43
CA PRO A 33 -0.52 -14.71 2.10
C PRO A 33 -1.55 -14.19 1.10
N ALA A 34 -2.83 -14.57 1.20
CA ALA A 34 -3.88 -14.13 0.29
C ALA A 34 -4.23 -12.65 0.51
N VAL A 35 -4.38 -12.23 1.77
CA VAL A 35 -4.59 -10.82 2.16
C VAL A 35 -3.40 -9.97 1.74
N ALA A 36 -2.16 -10.42 2.01
CA ALA A 36 -0.95 -9.71 1.58
C ALA A 36 -0.86 -9.58 0.04
N THR A 37 -1.36 -10.57 -0.70
CA THR A 37 -1.41 -10.52 -2.17
C THR A 37 -2.46 -9.54 -2.67
N GLY A 38 -3.67 -9.51 -2.07
CA GLY A 38 -4.72 -8.55 -2.39
C GLY A 38 -4.26 -7.10 -2.21
N LEU A 39 -3.61 -6.80 -1.08
CA LEU A 39 -3.10 -5.47 -0.77
C LEU A 39 -2.06 -4.98 -1.79
N ARG A 40 -1.21 -5.88 -2.31
CA ARG A 40 -0.24 -5.53 -3.37
C ARG A 40 -0.94 -5.13 -4.66
N TRP A 41 -2.01 -5.81 -5.04
CA TRP A 41 -2.79 -5.47 -6.22
C TRP A 41 -3.51 -4.13 -6.05
N LEU A 42 -4.04 -3.84 -4.86
CA LEU A 42 -4.65 -2.53 -4.56
C LEU A 42 -3.64 -1.39 -4.72
N VAL A 43 -2.44 -1.51 -4.13
CA VAL A 43 -1.38 -0.49 -4.29
C VAL A 43 -0.89 -0.40 -5.74
N GLY A 44 -0.78 -1.54 -6.44
CA GLY A 44 -0.50 -1.56 -7.88
C GLY A 44 -1.56 -0.81 -8.69
N GLY A 45 -2.83 -0.94 -8.32
CA GLY A 45 -3.94 -0.19 -8.89
C GLY A 45 -3.84 1.31 -8.64
N LEU A 46 -3.47 1.73 -7.42
CA LEU A 46 -3.24 3.15 -7.11
C LEU A 46 -2.11 3.76 -7.95
N LEU A 47 -1.03 3.01 -8.18
CA LEU A 47 0.06 3.43 -9.06
C LEU A 47 -0.42 3.62 -10.48
N LEU A 48 -1.16 2.65 -11.03
CA LEU A 48 -1.73 2.76 -12.36
C LEU A 48 -2.66 3.97 -12.47
N LEU A 49 -3.53 4.16 -11.48
CA LEU A 49 -4.44 5.29 -11.42
C LEU A 49 -3.68 6.63 -11.38
N SER A 50 -2.61 6.71 -10.60
CA SER A 50 -1.74 7.89 -10.52
C SER A 50 -0.99 8.15 -11.82
N PHE A 51 -0.53 7.11 -12.50
CA PHE A 51 0.08 7.23 -13.84
C PHE A 51 -0.92 7.83 -14.84
N VAL A 52 -2.14 7.29 -14.90
CA VAL A 52 -3.21 7.82 -15.76
C VAL A 52 -3.53 9.27 -15.40
N GLN A 53 -3.63 9.60 -14.11
CA GLN A 53 -3.84 10.97 -13.62
C GLN A 53 -2.77 11.94 -14.14
N ILE A 54 -1.49 11.54 -14.09
CA ILE A 54 -0.37 12.33 -14.61
C ILE A 54 -0.48 12.51 -16.12
N THR A 55 -0.77 11.43 -16.88
CA THR A 55 -0.94 11.51 -18.34
C THR A 55 -2.11 12.40 -18.76
N ILE A 56 -3.24 12.35 -18.06
CA ILE A 56 -4.36 13.27 -18.34
C ILE A 56 -3.97 14.70 -17.92
N GLY A 57 -3.23 14.86 -16.82
CA GLY A 57 -2.72 16.15 -16.36
C GLY A 57 -1.81 16.84 -17.40
N THR A 58 -1.01 16.09 -18.15
CA THR A 58 -0.21 16.67 -19.24
C THR A 58 -1.09 17.17 -20.39
N GLN A 59 -2.20 16.51 -20.69
CA GLN A 59 -3.17 16.99 -21.70
C GLN A 59 -3.87 18.29 -21.25
N VAL A 60 -4.19 18.42 -19.96
CA VAL A 60 -4.71 19.69 -19.41
C VAL A 60 -3.68 20.80 -19.59
N ARG A 61 -2.40 20.52 -19.31
CA ARG A 61 -1.32 21.49 -19.51
C ARG A 61 -1.19 21.91 -20.97
N GLU A 62 -1.24 20.97 -21.90
CA GLU A 62 -1.22 21.29 -23.34
C GLU A 62 -2.38 22.21 -23.73
N GLN A 63 -3.59 21.98 -23.22
CA GLN A 63 -4.73 22.87 -23.44
C GLN A 63 -4.50 24.28 -22.86
N VAL A 64 -3.97 24.36 -21.64
CA VAL A 64 -3.59 25.64 -21.02
C VAL A 64 -2.59 26.38 -21.90
N ASP A 65 -1.57 25.70 -22.42
CA ASP A 65 -0.53 26.31 -23.27
C ASP A 65 -1.12 26.84 -24.59
N LEU A 66 -2.07 26.12 -25.19
CA LEU A 66 -2.80 26.59 -26.39
C LEU A 66 -3.65 27.84 -26.10
N ILE A 67 -4.39 27.85 -24.98
CA ILE A 67 -5.21 29.00 -24.56
C ILE A 67 -4.33 30.22 -24.25
N ALA A 68 -3.21 30.00 -23.57
CA ALA A 68 -2.23 31.04 -23.27
C ALA A 68 -1.66 31.66 -24.56
N ALA A 69 -1.28 30.84 -25.54
CA ALA A 69 -0.78 31.32 -26.81
C ALA A 69 -1.86 32.09 -27.61
N ALA A 70 -3.08 31.57 -27.67
CA ALA A 70 -4.20 32.19 -28.37
C ALA A 70 -4.64 33.54 -27.77
N SER A 71 -4.46 33.72 -26.46
CA SER A 71 -4.74 34.96 -25.73
C SER A 71 -3.55 35.92 -25.65
N HIS A 72 -2.46 35.67 -26.39
CA HIS A 72 -1.20 36.43 -26.28
C HIS A 72 -0.69 36.54 -24.84
N TYR A 73 -0.88 35.49 -24.04
CA TYR A 73 -0.54 35.39 -22.62
C TYR A 73 -1.24 36.43 -21.72
N ALA A 74 -2.30 37.08 -22.20
CA ALA A 74 -3.12 37.98 -21.43
C ALA A 74 -4.23 37.24 -20.66
N SER A 75 -4.84 37.92 -19.68
CA SER A 75 -6.07 37.47 -19.02
C SER A 75 -6.01 36.06 -18.41
N ARG A 76 -4.91 35.73 -17.71
CA ARG A 76 -4.67 34.40 -17.10
C ARG A 76 -5.81 33.87 -16.24
N SER A 77 -6.55 34.76 -15.60
CA SER A 77 -7.70 34.42 -14.75
C SER A 77 -8.85 33.76 -15.51
N THR A 78 -8.94 33.93 -16.84
CA THR A 78 -10.03 33.36 -17.66
C THR A 78 -9.65 32.06 -18.37
N TRP A 79 -8.42 31.57 -18.19
CA TRP A 79 -7.93 30.41 -18.93
C TRP A 79 -8.60 29.11 -18.45
N VAL A 80 -8.84 28.99 -17.15
CA VAL A 80 -9.49 27.80 -16.57
C VAL A 80 -10.91 27.64 -17.10
N ASP A 81 -11.64 28.75 -17.29
CA ASP A 81 -13.02 28.75 -17.81
C ASP A 81 -13.13 28.26 -19.26
N GLN A 82 -12.01 28.26 -19.99
CA GLN A 82 -11.92 27.81 -21.37
C GLN A 82 -11.49 26.34 -21.49
N LEU A 83 -11.17 25.68 -20.37
CA LEU A 83 -10.80 24.28 -20.37
C LEU A 83 -12.03 23.39 -20.61
N GLY A 84 -11.83 22.33 -21.41
CA GLY A 84 -12.89 21.42 -21.82
C GLY A 84 -13.04 20.20 -20.91
N SER A 85 -13.65 19.15 -21.46
CA SER A 85 -13.95 17.89 -20.78
C SER A 85 -12.72 17.16 -20.20
N VAL A 86 -11.52 17.41 -20.74
CA VAL A 86 -10.27 16.80 -20.25
C VAL A 86 -9.94 17.31 -18.85
N PHE A 87 -10.13 18.60 -18.58
CA PHE A 87 -9.93 19.19 -17.25
C PHE A 87 -10.95 18.63 -16.24
N GLU A 88 -12.22 18.53 -16.62
CA GLU A 88 -13.26 17.94 -15.77
C GLU A 88 -12.98 16.47 -15.44
N SER A 89 -12.50 15.71 -16.43
CA SER A 89 -12.09 14.31 -16.24
C SER A 89 -10.87 14.22 -15.30
N HIS A 90 -9.88 15.09 -15.48
CA HIS A 90 -8.71 15.17 -14.60
C HIS A 90 -9.08 15.46 -13.14
N ARG A 91 -9.99 16.42 -12.92
CA ARG A 91 -10.47 16.78 -11.57
C ARG A 91 -11.24 15.64 -10.92
N THR A 92 -12.11 14.98 -11.68
CA THR A 92 -12.90 13.85 -11.19
C THR A 92 -12.00 12.67 -10.84
N LEU A 93 -11.02 12.37 -11.69
CA LEU A 93 -10.05 11.32 -11.46
C LEU A 93 -9.14 11.64 -10.26
N ALA A 94 -8.78 12.90 -10.04
CA ALA A 94 -8.06 13.33 -8.83
C ALA A 94 -8.86 13.02 -7.55
N ALA A 95 -10.16 13.34 -7.53
CA ALA A 95 -11.02 13.07 -6.38
C ALA A 95 -11.15 11.55 -6.11
N LEU A 96 -11.29 10.75 -7.17
CA LEU A 96 -11.27 9.29 -7.07
C LEU A 96 -9.93 8.77 -6.54
N LEU A 97 -8.81 9.31 -7.03
CA LEU A 97 -7.47 8.95 -6.58
C LEU A 97 -7.27 9.26 -5.09
N VAL A 98 -7.75 10.41 -4.61
CA VAL A 98 -7.71 10.77 -3.18
C VAL A 98 -8.50 9.75 -2.37
N LEU A 99 -9.75 9.46 -2.75
CA LEU A 99 -10.60 8.50 -2.06
C LEU A 99 -9.96 7.11 -2.03
N ALA A 100 -9.42 6.64 -3.16
CA ALA A 100 -8.77 5.35 -3.27
C ALA A 100 -7.53 5.26 -2.36
N ASN A 101 -6.70 6.31 -2.30
CA ASN A 101 -5.55 6.34 -1.40
C ASN A 101 -5.97 6.35 0.08
N VAL A 102 -7.07 7.02 0.44
CA VAL A 102 -7.59 7.00 1.82
C VAL A 102 -8.06 5.60 2.20
N VAL A 103 -8.85 4.93 1.35
CA VAL A 103 -9.37 3.58 1.62
C VAL A 103 -8.24 2.57 1.73
N VAL A 104 -7.34 2.53 0.74
CA VAL A 104 -6.19 1.61 0.74
C VAL A 104 -5.20 1.97 1.85
N GLY A 105 -5.00 3.26 2.13
CA GLY A 105 -4.17 3.71 3.24
C GLY A 105 -4.70 3.26 4.59
N TYR A 106 -6.02 3.30 4.81
CA TYR A 106 -6.66 2.76 6.01
C TYR A 106 -6.43 1.26 6.14
N LEU A 107 -6.66 0.48 5.08
CA LEU A 107 -6.38 -0.96 5.06
C LEU A 107 -4.92 -1.27 5.39
N LEU A 108 -3.99 -0.49 4.83
CA LEU A 108 -2.57 -0.68 5.05
C LEU A 108 -2.10 -0.23 6.43
N TRP A 109 -2.79 0.73 7.05
CA TRP A 109 -2.46 1.23 8.39
C TRP A 109 -2.66 0.16 9.47
N GLN A 110 -3.55 -0.80 9.22
CA GLN A 110 -3.80 -1.93 10.10
C GLN A 110 -2.63 -2.94 10.14
N LEU A 111 -1.71 -2.89 9.17
CA LEU A 111 -0.49 -3.70 9.25
C LEU A 111 0.42 -3.11 10.32
N ASP A 112 0.90 -3.94 11.25
CA ASP A 112 1.83 -3.49 12.29
C ASP A 112 3.28 -3.43 11.80
N GLU A 113 3.48 -2.72 10.69
CA GLU A 113 4.75 -2.69 9.96
C GLU A 113 5.27 -1.25 9.88
N PRO A 114 6.35 -0.90 10.63
CA PRO A 114 6.75 0.50 10.82
C PRO A 114 7.20 1.17 9.52
N VAL A 115 7.82 0.41 8.61
CA VAL A 115 8.23 0.93 7.29
C VAL A 115 7.01 1.29 6.44
N VAL A 116 5.96 0.47 6.48
CA VAL A 116 4.70 0.70 5.75
C VAL A 116 4.00 1.95 6.30
N LYS A 117 3.84 2.06 7.62
CA LYS A 117 3.23 3.22 8.29
C LYS A 117 3.96 4.54 7.96
N ARG A 118 5.29 4.51 7.94
CA ARG A 118 6.10 5.68 7.55
C ARG A 118 5.88 6.08 6.08
N LEU A 119 5.85 5.11 5.16
CA LEU A 119 5.59 5.37 3.75
C LEU A 119 4.16 5.88 3.51
N LEU A 120 3.17 5.35 4.23
CA LEU A 120 1.80 5.87 4.20
C LEU A 120 1.72 7.33 4.63
N THR A 121 2.47 7.71 5.67
CA THR A 121 2.53 9.11 6.13
C THR A 121 3.08 10.02 5.04
N TRP A 122 4.13 9.59 4.33
CA TRP A 122 4.67 10.32 3.17
C TRP A 122 3.68 10.40 2.01
N VAL A 123 3.06 9.29 1.64
CA VAL A 123 2.04 9.24 0.57
C VAL A 123 0.88 10.19 0.90
N GLY A 124 0.34 10.14 2.12
CA GLY A 124 -0.75 11.02 2.55
C GLY A 124 -0.35 12.50 2.55
N SER A 125 0.86 12.83 3.00
CA SER A 125 1.35 14.21 3.01
C SER A 125 1.55 14.76 1.59
N LEU A 126 2.13 13.96 0.70
CA LEU A 126 2.33 14.32 -0.71
C LEU A 126 0.99 14.45 -1.45
N LEU A 127 0.04 13.54 -1.19
CA LEU A 127 -1.31 13.58 -1.76
C LEU A 127 -2.07 14.85 -1.33
N LEU A 128 -1.96 15.24 -0.06
CA LEU A 128 -2.55 16.49 0.43
C LEU A 128 -1.93 17.69 -0.28
N LEU A 129 -0.60 17.77 -0.33
CA LEU A 129 0.11 18.85 -1.00
C LEU A 129 -0.26 18.94 -2.48
N GLU A 130 -0.34 17.79 -3.15
CA GLU A 130 -0.71 17.69 -4.56
C GLU A 130 -2.14 18.19 -4.80
N THR A 131 -3.07 17.79 -3.93
CA THR A 131 -4.48 18.22 -4.01
C THR A 131 -4.58 19.74 -3.82
N VAL A 132 -3.87 20.30 -2.85
CA VAL A 132 -3.84 21.75 -2.61
C VAL A 132 -3.21 22.50 -3.78
N ALA A 133 -2.12 21.98 -4.37
CA ALA A 133 -1.51 22.57 -5.56
C ALA A 133 -2.48 22.56 -6.76
N GLY A 134 -3.16 21.44 -7.01
CA GLY A 134 -4.15 21.31 -8.08
C GLY A 134 -5.34 22.25 -7.90
N ILE A 135 -5.89 22.34 -6.69
CA ILE A 135 -6.97 23.29 -6.37
C ILE A 135 -6.49 24.73 -6.57
N SER A 136 -5.27 25.05 -6.14
CA SER A 136 -4.70 26.40 -6.28
C SER A 136 -4.55 26.81 -7.76
N LEU A 137 -4.19 25.86 -8.64
CA LEU A 137 -4.14 26.10 -10.08
C LEU A 137 -5.50 26.47 -10.66
N ALA A 138 -6.56 25.79 -10.25
CA ALA A 138 -7.91 26.07 -10.70
C ALA A 138 -8.48 27.39 -10.12
N ALA A 139 -8.22 27.66 -8.83
CA ALA A 139 -8.85 28.78 -8.11
C ALA A 139 -8.13 30.13 -8.30
N PHE A 140 -6.82 30.14 -8.55
CA PHE A 140 -6.01 31.36 -8.58
C PHE A 140 -5.46 31.71 -9.98
N GLY A 141 -6.10 31.22 -11.04
CA GLY A 141 -5.70 31.55 -12.42
C GLY A 141 -4.33 30.96 -12.79
N LEU A 142 -4.11 29.68 -12.48
CA LEU A 142 -2.93 28.91 -12.89
C LEU A 142 -1.58 29.58 -12.55
N PRO A 143 -1.26 29.94 -11.28
CA PRO A 143 -0.01 30.66 -10.98
C PRO A 143 1.23 29.96 -11.55
N ALA A 144 2.13 30.71 -12.19
CA ALA A 144 3.21 30.14 -13.01
C ALA A 144 4.12 29.17 -12.26
N LEU A 145 4.42 29.44 -10.98
CA LEU A 145 5.25 28.58 -10.15
C LEU A 145 4.53 27.34 -9.64
N VAL A 146 3.20 27.37 -9.54
CA VAL A 146 2.43 26.25 -8.98
C VAL A 146 2.36 25.09 -9.99
N GLN A 147 2.38 25.36 -11.29
CA GLN A 147 2.36 24.30 -12.32
C GLN A 147 3.55 23.32 -12.22
N PRO A 148 4.82 23.78 -12.22
CA PRO A 148 5.95 22.87 -12.06
C PRO A 148 6.00 22.22 -10.67
N VAL A 149 5.56 22.94 -9.62
CA VAL A 149 5.45 22.36 -8.26
C VAL A 149 4.47 21.20 -8.24
N HIS A 150 3.27 21.36 -8.81
CA HIS A 150 2.25 20.33 -8.90
C HIS A 150 2.80 19.05 -9.56
N LEU A 151 3.36 19.15 -10.76
CA LEU A 151 3.95 17.98 -11.43
C LEU A 151 5.10 17.33 -10.63
N THR A 152 5.90 18.14 -9.93
CA THR A 152 6.99 17.63 -9.09
C THR A 152 6.43 16.82 -7.92
N VAL A 153 5.41 17.33 -7.24
CA VAL A 153 4.76 16.65 -6.12
C VAL A 153 4.03 15.39 -6.61
N ALA A 154 3.32 15.44 -7.75
CA ALA A 154 2.73 14.28 -8.40
C ALA A 154 3.75 13.16 -8.64
N THR A 155 4.93 13.52 -9.14
CA THR A 155 6.02 12.57 -9.42
C THR A 155 6.58 11.96 -8.13
N LEU A 156 6.75 12.78 -7.08
CA LEU A 156 7.18 12.30 -5.77
C LEU A 156 6.14 11.38 -5.12
N LEU A 157 4.86 11.71 -5.23
CA LEU A 157 3.75 10.89 -4.76
C LEU A 157 3.75 9.52 -5.45
N PHE A 158 3.88 9.50 -6.78
CA PHE A 158 4.01 8.27 -7.55
C PHE A 158 5.21 7.44 -7.08
N GLY A 159 6.37 8.07 -6.88
CA GLY A 159 7.57 7.42 -6.33
C GLY A 159 7.34 6.82 -4.93
N ALA A 160 6.64 7.55 -4.05
CA ALA A 160 6.32 7.08 -2.70
C ALA A 160 5.36 5.87 -2.71
N GLN A 161 4.34 5.90 -3.58
CA GLN A 161 3.44 4.75 -3.80
C GLN A 161 4.21 3.54 -4.36
N PHE A 162 5.21 3.78 -5.22
CA PHE A 162 6.07 2.72 -5.74
C PHE A 162 6.95 2.09 -4.66
N LEU A 163 7.55 2.91 -3.78
CA LEU A 163 8.30 2.42 -2.63
C LEU A 163 7.39 1.64 -1.66
N LEU A 164 6.15 2.08 -1.47
CA LEU A 164 5.14 1.37 -0.67
C LEU A 164 4.84 -0.02 -1.26
N LEU A 165 4.64 -0.13 -2.57
CA LEU A 165 4.46 -1.42 -3.25
C LEU A 165 5.68 -2.34 -3.05
N LEU A 166 6.89 -1.79 -3.18
CA LEU A 166 8.12 -2.56 -2.96
C LEU A 166 8.26 -3.05 -1.52
N ALA A 167 7.90 -2.22 -0.54
CA ALA A 167 7.87 -2.62 0.87
C ALA A 167 6.94 -3.84 1.06
N LEU A 168 5.70 -3.77 0.58
CA LEU A 168 4.73 -4.87 0.68
C LEU A 168 5.19 -6.16 -0.05
N ARG A 169 5.95 -6.02 -1.14
CA ARG A 169 6.55 -7.17 -1.83
C ARG A 169 7.69 -7.81 -1.05
N ARG A 170 8.45 -7.05 -0.26
CA ARG A 170 9.50 -7.60 0.61
C ARG A 170 8.91 -8.34 1.80
N LEU A 171 7.84 -7.82 2.40
CA LEU A 171 7.21 -8.41 3.59
C LEU A 171 6.73 -9.85 3.37
N GLY A 172 6.15 -10.17 2.21
CA GLY A 172 5.77 -11.57 1.92
C GLY A 172 6.76 -12.31 1.04
N ARG A 173 8.03 -11.87 1.02
CA ARG A 173 9.18 -12.62 0.49
C ARG A 173 10.20 -12.92 1.59
N SER A 174 9.83 -12.88 2.87
CA SER A 174 10.69 -13.34 3.97
C SER A 174 11.25 -14.72 3.57
N ILE A 175 12.52 -14.69 3.18
CA ILE A 175 13.20 -15.78 2.49
C ILE A 175 13.22 -16.97 3.45
N PRO A 176 13.10 -18.23 2.98
CA PRO A 176 13.45 -19.43 3.75
C PRO A 176 14.96 -19.49 4.05
N ALA A 177 15.53 -18.41 4.59
CA ALA A 177 16.92 -18.25 4.97
C ALA A 177 17.22 -18.92 6.31
N GLN A 178 16.19 -19.23 7.10
CA GLN A 178 16.32 -20.12 8.26
C GLN A 178 16.59 -21.57 7.82
N LEU A 179 16.01 -22.03 6.71
CA LEU A 179 16.21 -23.41 6.22
C LEU A 179 17.59 -23.64 5.59
N ALA A 180 18.22 -22.62 5.00
CA ALA A 180 19.58 -22.73 4.44
C ALA A 180 20.66 -22.70 5.53
N THR A 181 20.38 -22.06 6.67
CA THR A 181 21.32 -21.98 7.80
C THR A 181 21.26 -23.26 8.64
N GLU A 182 20.06 -23.81 8.87
CA GLU A 182 19.88 -25.07 9.61
C GLU A 182 20.41 -26.30 8.84
N ALA A 183 20.24 -26.33 7.51
CA ALA A 183 20.79 -27.41 6.69
C ALA A 183 22.33 -27.45 6.68
N SER A 184 22.99 -26.30 6.87
CA SER A 184 24.46 -26.22 6.95
C SER A 184 25.01 -26.53 8.35
N SER A 185 24.23 -26.31 9.41
CA SER A 185 24.62 -26.68 10.79
C SER A 185 24.28 -28.12 11.16
N ALA A 186 23.37 -28.77 10.43
CA ALA A 186 23.00 -30.17 10.64
C ALA A 186 23.91 -31.17 9.91
N SER A 187 24.78 -30.70 9.01
CA SER A 187 25.73 -31.52 8.24
C SER A 187 27.18 -31.42 8.73
N ALA A 188 27.43 -30.80 9.89
CA ALA A 188 28.74 -30.66 10.54
C ALA A 188 28.76 -31.39 11.88
#